data_AF-A0A7S8FBA5-F1
#
_entry.id   AF-A0A7S8FBA5-F1
#
_cell.length_a   1.000
_cell.length_b   1.000
_cell.length_c   1.000
_cell.angle_alpha   90.00
_cell.angle_beta   90.00
_cell.angle_gamma   90.00
#
_symmetry.space_group_name_H-M   'P 1'
#
loop_
_entity.id
_entity.type
_entity.pdbx_description
1 polymer ?
#
loop_
_entity_poly.entity_id
_entity_poly.type
_entity_poly.pdbx_seq_one_letter_code
_entity_poly.pdbx_strand_id
1 'polypeptide(L)'
;MAGVKFEQAMARLEVIVGELEKGDLPLDESLKIFEEGIRLSRNCLRVLEEAERKVEVLVQDKNGKKQLRAFTSEDIDLKGSTAES
;
A
#
# COMPACT_ATOMS: atom_id res chain seq x y z
N MET A 1 -7.11 0.14 12.42
CA MET A 1 -5.86 -0.44 12.98
C MET A 1 -4.79 -0.72 11.92
N ALA A 2 -5.11 -1.35 10.77
CA ALA A 2 -4.10 -1.61 9.72
C ALA A 2 -3.45 -0.32 9.16
N GLY A 3 -4.24 0.74 8.94
CA GLY A 3 -3.72 2.05 8.50
C GLY A 3 -2.71 2.66 9.48
N VAL A 4 -3.02 2.67 10.78
CA VAL A 4 -2.09 3.15 11.83
C VAL A 4 -0.78 2.35 11.84
N LYS A 5 -0.83 1.03 11.60
CA LYS A 5 0.39 0.20 11.50
C LYS A 5 1.20 0.48 10.24
N PHE A 6 0.55 0.84 9.13
CA PHE A 6 1.23 1.23 7.90
C PHE A 6 1.94 2.57 8.05
N GLU A 7 1.24 3.59 8.55
CA GLU A 7 1.81 4.93 8.76
C GLU A 7 3.01 4.89 9.71
N GLN A 8 2.91 4.13 10.80
CA GLN A 8 4.04 3.93 11.72
C GLN A 8 5.23 3.22 11.07
N ALA A 9 4.96 2.17 10.27
CA ALA A 9 6.01 1.46 9.56
C ALA A 9 6.71 2.35 8.52
N MET A 10 5.94 3.21 7.84
CA MET A 10 6.49 4.18 6.89
C MET A 10 7.33 5.25 7.58
N ALA A 11 6.83 5.86 8.65
CA ALA A 11 7.59 6.85 9.41
C ALA A 11 8.91 6.28 9.95
N ARG A 12 8.91 5.01 10.41
CA ARG A 12 10.15 4.35 10.84
C ARG A 12 11.10 4.08 9.67
N LEU A 13 10.59 3.73 8.49
CA LEU A 13 11.41 3.51 7.30
C LEU A 13 12.10 4.80 6.85
N GLU A 14 11.41 5.95 6.89
CA GLU A 14 11.99 7.27 6.59
C GLU A 14 13.14 7.62 7.54
N VAL A 15 12.96 7.34 8.84
CA VAL A 15 14.03 7.52 9.84
C VAL A 15 15.24 6.64 9.53
N ILE A 16 15.02 5.35 9.23
CA ILE A 16 16.10 4.40 8.91
C ILE A 16 16.88 4.86 7.67
N VAL A 17 16.18 5.30 6.61
CA VAL A 17 16.83 5.83 5.41
C VAL A 17 17.69 7.04 5.76
N GLY A 18 17.13 8.00 6.53
CA GLY A 18 17.88 9.17 6.95
C GLY A 18 19.09 8.84 7.85
N GLU A 19 19.02 7.80 8.68
CA GLU A 19 20.15 7.31 9.48
C GLU A 19 21.24 6.65 8.61
N LEU A 20 20.85 5.85 7.62
CA LEU A 20 21.77 5.21 6.68
C LEU A 20 22.45 6.23 5.76
N GLU A 21 21.72 7.25 5.29
CA GLU A 21 22.25 8.30 4.42
C GLU A 21 23.28 9.20 5.10
N LYS A 22 23.14 9.41 6.43
CA LYS A 22 24.15 10.16 7.21
C LYS A 22 25.50 9.44 7.23
N GLY A 23 25.50 8.12 7.27
CA GLY A 23 26.72 7.31 7.24
C GLY A 23 27.55 7.36 8.54
N ASP A 24 27.01 7.92 9.62
CA ASP A 24 27.71 8.07 10.91
C ASP A 24 27.63 6.82 11.81
N LEU A 25 26.91 5.79 11.37
CA LEU A 25 26.68 4.57 12.16
C LEU A 25 27.80 3.56 11.97
N PRO A 26 28.23 2.86 13.04
CA PRO A 26 29.07 1.67 12.93
C PRO A 26 28.45 0.63 12.00
N LEU A 27 29.30 -0.18 11.36
CA LEU A 27 28.86 -1.21 10.39
C LEU A 27 27.81 -2.15 11.01
N ASP A 28 28.04 -2.64 12.22
CA ASP A 28 27.12 -3.55 12.91
C ASP A 28 25.75 -2.93 13.18
N GLU A 29 25.69 -1.62 13.46
CA GLU A 29 24.44 -0.90 13.66
C GLU A 29 23.75 -0.62 12.32
N SER A 30 24.52 -0.23 11.31
CA SER A 30 24.03 -0.04 9.93
C SER A 30 23.36 -1.29 9.39
N LEU A 31 23.96 -2.47 9.63
CA LEU A 31 23.38 -3.76 9.23
C LEU A 31 22.06 -4.05 9.97
N LYS A 32 21.98 -3.78 11.27
CA LYS A 32 20.76 -3.99 12.06
C LYS A 32 19.60 -3.11 11.57
N ILE A 33 19.84 -1.82 11.36
CA ILE A 33 18.79 -0.91 10.91
C ILE A 33 18.41 -1.17 9.44
N PHE A 34 19.34 -1.63 8.62
CA PHE A 34 19.06 -2.07 7.26
C PHE A 34 18.13 -3.28 7.24
N GLU A 35 18.41 -4.31 8.04
CA GLU A 35 17.54 -5.48 8.20
C GLU A 35 16.14 -5.09 8.70
N GLU A 36 16.06 -4.15 9.66
CA GLU A 36 14.80 -3.58 10.11
C GLU A 36 14.04 -2.91 8.95
N GLY A 37 14.72 -2.09 8.16
CA GLY A 37 14.16 -1.41 6.99
C GLY A 37 13.59 -2.37 5.96
N ILE A 38 14.31 -3.45 5.63
CA ILE A 38 13.82 -4.50 4.72
C ILE A 38 12.54 -5.15 5.24
N ARG A 39 12.48 -5.46 6.54
CA ARG A 39 11.29 -6.05 7.17
C ARG A 39 10.10 -5.09 7.14
N LEU A 40 10.31 -3.80 7.41
CA LEU A 40 9.27 -2.78 7.37
C LEU A 40 8.74 -2.59 5.96
N SER A 41 9.62 -2.49 4.95
CA SER A 41 9.25 -2.40 3.54
C SER A 41 8.33 -3.54 3.10
N ARG A 42 8.70 -4.79 3.44
CA ARG A 42 7.86 -5.97 3.17
C ARG A 42 6.50 -5.91 3.87
N ASN A 43 6.44 -5.41 5.09
CA ASN A 43 5.18 -5.22 5.82
C ASN A 43 4.28 -4.19 5.11
N CYS A 44 4.83 -3.06 4.69
CA CYS A 44 4.10 -2.04 3.95
C CYS A 44 3.49 -2.60 2.66
N LEU A 45 4.29 -3.31 1.85
CA LEU A 45 3.82 -3.96 0.61
C LEU A 45 2.65 -4.91 0.88
N ARG A 46 2.75 -5.78 1.89
CA ARG A 46 1.65 -6.70 2.24
C ARG A 46 0.38 -5.96 2.64
N VAL A 47 0.48 -4.86 3.39
CA VAL A 47 -0.70 -4.07 3.76
C VAL A 47 -1.35 -3.44 2.53
N LEU A 48 -0.55 -2.98 1.56
CA LEU A 48 -1.06 -2.46 0.29
C LEU A 48 -1.74 -3.57 -0.53
N GLU A 49 -1.15 -4.76 -0.63
CA GLU A 49 -1.78 -5.91 -1.32
C GLU A 49 -3.09 -6.37 -0.65
N GLU A 50 -3.17 -6.31 0.68
CA GLU A 50 -4.40 -6.59 1.42
C GLU A 50 -5.45 -5.50 1.19
N ALA A 51 -5.03 -4.24 1.08
CA ALA A 51 -5.92 -3.13 0.77
C ALA A 51 -6.45 -3.26 -0.66
N GLU A 52 -5.58 -3.51 -1.64
CA GLU A 52 -5.96 -3.71 -3.04
C GLU A 52 -6.97 -4.84 -3.21
N ARG A 53 -6.75 -5.99 -2.54
CA ARG A 53 -7.71 -7.11 -2.52
C ARG A 53 -9.05 -6.76 -1.92
N LYS A 54 -9.09 -5.86 -0.92
CA LYS A 54 -10.37 -5.44 -0.29
C LYS A 54 -11.18 -4.50 -1.15
N VAL A 55 -10.58 -3.87 -2.17
CA VAL A 55 -11.27 -2.91 -3.03
C VAL A 55 -12.06 -3.61 -4.15
N GLU A 56 -12.24 -4.93 -4.11
CA GLU A 56 -13.14 -5.67 -5.01
C GLU A 56 -14.50 -4.96 -5.21
N VAL A 57 -14.78 -4.56 -6.45
CA VAL A 57 -16.01 -3.87 -6.81
C VAL A 57 -17.10 -4.88 -7.15
N LEU A 58 -18.29 -4.66 -6.59
CA LEU A 58 -19.52 -5.30 -7.01
C LEU A 58 -19.94 -4.72 -8.38
N VAL A 59 -19.61 -5.44 -9.45
CA VAL A 59 -20.06 -5.09 -10.80
C VAL A 59 -21.27 -5.94 -11.16
N GLN A 60 -22.34 -5.28 -11.62
CA GLN A 60 -23.50 -5.95 -12.17
C GLN A 60 -23.24 -6.20 -13.66
N ASP A 61 -23.17 -7.47 -14.06
CA ASP A 61 -23.12 -7.85 -15.47
C ASP A 61 -24.44 -7.49 -16.17
N LYS A 62 -24.44 -7.38 -17.50
CA LYS A 62 -25.60 -7.08 -18.36
C LYS A 62 -26.80 -8.00 -18.13
N ASN A 63 -26.56 -9.18 -17.54
CA ASN A 63 -27.57 -10.15 -17.17
C ASN A 63 -28.09 -10.00 -15.72
N GLY A 64 -27.77 -8.90 -15.03
CA GLY A 64 -28.20 -8.63 -13.66
C GLY A 64 -27.43 -9.40 -12.58
N LYS A 65 -26.47 -10.25 -12.95
CA LYS A 65 -25.66 -11.06 -12.04
C LYS A 65 -24.54 -10.21 -11.45
N LYS A 66 -24.48 -10.13 -10.12
CA LYS A 66 -23.41 -9.45 -9.38
C LYS A 66 -22.16 -10.34 -9.39
N GLN A 67 -21.04 -9.83 -9.87
CA GLN A 67 -19.74 -10.50 -9.80
C GLN A 67 -18.74 -9.59 -9.11
N LEU A 68 -17.91 -10.17 -8.24
CA LEU A 68 -16.77 -9.48 -7.65
C LEU A 68 -15.66 -9.45 -8.69
N ARG A 69 -15.14 -8.26 -9.00
CA ARG A 69 -13.93 -8.11 -9.82
C ARG A 69 -12.96 -7.14 -9.14
N ALA A 70 -11.67 -7.29 -9.43
CA ALA A 70 -10.65 -6.35 -8.99
C ALA A 70 -10.99 -4.94 -9.51
N PHE A 71 -10.83 -3.92 -8.66
CA PHE A 71 -10.99 -2.52 -9.05
C PHE A 71 -9.84 -2.13 -9.96
N THR A 72 -10.14 -1.68 -11.17
CA THR A 72 -9.12 -1.22 -12.12
C THR A 72 -9.26 0.29 -12.34
N SER A 73 -8.23 0.91 -12.89
CA SER A 73 -8.28 2.33 -13.28
C SER A 73 -9.42 2.64 -14.25
N GLU A 74 -9.88 1.66 -15.02
CA GLU A 74 -11.02 1.77 -15.96
C GLU A 74 -12.37 1.96 -15.23
N ASP A 75 -12.48 1.57 -13.95
CA ASP A 75 -13.69 1.79 -13.14
C ASP A 75 -13.84 3.25 -12.70
N ILE A 76 -12.75 4.02 -12.67
CA ILE A 76 -12.74 5.44 -12.32
C ILE A 76 -13.42 6.25 -13.43
N ASP A 77 -13.19 5.88 -14.69
CA ASP A 77 -13.72 6.56 -15.87
C ASP A 77 -15.23 6.35 -16.06
N LEU A 78 -15.77 5.20 -15.63
CA LEU A 78 -17.18 4.85 -15.79
C LEU A 78 -18.14 5.71 -14.94
N LYS A 79 -17.69 6.26 -13.80
CA LYS A 79 -18.52 7.16 -12.97
C LYS A 79 -18.54 8.61 -13.48
N GLY A 80 -17.59 9.02 -14.30
CA GLY A 80 -17.51 10.38 -14.84
C GLY A 80 -18.57 10.72 -15.90
N SER A 81 -19.24 9.71 -16.47
CA SER A 81 -20.18 9.92 -17.59
C SER A 81 -21.66 10.02 -17.19
N THR A 82 -22.01 9.92 -15.91
CA THR A 82 -23.43 9.89 -15.46
C THR A 82 -23.92 11.15 -14.75
N ALA A 83 -23.12 12.22 -14.72
CA ALA A 83 -23.50 13.47 -14.06
C ALA A 83 -23.28 14.67 -14.97
N GLU A 84 -23.92 14.70 -16.14
CA GLU A 84 -24.25 15.94 -16.86
C GLU A 84 -25.28 15.65 -17.96
N SER A 85 -26.56 15.77 -17.60
CA SER A 85 -27.68 16.07 -18.50
C SER A 85 -28.81 16.68 -17.68
#